data_AF-A0AAU0HEM1-F1
#
_entry.id   AF-A0AAU0HEM1-F1
#
_cell.length_a   1.000
_cell.length_b   1.000
_cell.length_c   1.000
_cell.angle_alpha   90.00
_cell.angle_beta   90.00
_cell.angle_gamma   90.00
#
_symmetry.space_group_name_H-M   'P 1'
#
loop_
_entity.id
_entity.type
_entity.pdbx_description
1 polymer ?
#
loop_
_entity_poly.entity_id
_entity_poly.type
_entity_poly.pdbx_seq_one_letter_code
_entity_poly.pdbx_strand_id
1 'polypeptide(L)'
;MQTVKDPEACNTMEEVRAGVDDLDRALVALLTRRQGYMEAAARIKPTAEAVRVPWRIEEVVDNVLREASKTGLSARIAEPVWRVLIEQSIQHELERWHAVQKNAVS
;
A
#
# COMPACT_ATOMS: atom_id res chain seq x y z
N MET A 1 -0.05 5.64 29.13
CA MET A 1 0.32 5.56 27.70
C MET A 1 0.69 6.98 27.29
N GLN A 2 1.94 7.24 26.92
CA GLN A 2 2.31 8.57 26.43
C GLN A 2 1.52 8.81 25.15
N THR A 3 0.72 9.86 25.14
CA THR A 3 0.07 10.35 23.93
C THR A 3 1.16 10.89 23.00
N VAL A 4 1.28 10.29 21.83
CA VAL A 4 2.11 10.81 20.74
C VAL A 4 1.67 12.25 20.46
N LYS A 5 2.64 13.16 20.34
CA LYS A 5 2.36 14.57 20.07
C LYS A 5 2.11 14.80 18.57
N ASP A 6 1.29 15.80 18.27
CA ASP A 6 1.17 16.30 16.90
C ASP A 6 2.53 16.83 16.40
N PRO A 7 2.82 16.76 15.09
CA PRO A 7 4.12 17.14 14.53
C PRO A 7 4.58 18.54 14.95
N GLU A 8 3.67 19.52 14.98
CA GLU A 8 3.94 20.91 15.36
C GLU A 8 4.23 21.11 16.86
N ALA A 9 3.88 20.13 17.70
CA ALA A 9 4.09 20.18 19.16
C ALA A 9 5.34 19.41 19.61
N CYS A 10 6.04 18.73 18.70
CA CYS A 10 7.30 18.04 18.97
C CYS A 10 8.43 19.05 19.21
N ASN A 11 9.18 18.89 20.31
CA ASN A 11 10.32 19.74 20.66
C ASN A 11 11.65 18.99 20.62
N THR A 12 11.63 17.66 20.54
CA THR A 12 12.83 16.82 20.49
C THR A 12 12.73 15.79 19.37
N MET A 13 13.87 15.28 18.91
CA MET A 13 13.90 14.21 17.92
C MET A 13 13.35 12.88 18.46
N GLU A 14 13.37 12.68 19.78
CA GLU A 14 12.75 11.51 20.41
C GLU A 14 11.22 11.55 20.24
N GLU A 15 10.60 12.73 20.42
CA GLU A 15 9.16 12.93 20.21
C GLU A 15 8.77 12.72 18.74
N VAL A 16 9.58 13.25 17.80
CA VAL A 16 9.37 13.05 16.36
C VAL A 16 9.44 11.56 16.01
N ARG A 17 10.46 10.84 16.48
CA ARG A 17 10.60 9.39 16.22
C ARG A 17 9.45 8.59 16.79
N ALA A 18 9.00 8.89 18.01
CA ALA A 18 7.83 8.24 18.59
C ALA A 18 6.57 8.44 17.74
N GLY A 19 6.39 9.62 17.14
CA GLY A 19 5.29 9.90 16.22
C GLY A 19 5.40 9.16 14.89
N VAL A 20 6.59 9.10 14.30
CA VAL A 20 6.83 8.30 13.09
C VAL A 20 6.59 6.83 13.35
N ASP A 21 7.13 6.28 14.44
CA ASP A 21 6.96 4.87 14.79
C ASP A 21 5.48 4.50 15.00
N ASP A 22 4.68 5.41 15.56
CA ASP A 22 3.24 5.21 15.73
C ASP A 22 2.48 5.25 14.41
N LEU A 23 2.79 6.24 13.56
CA LEU A 23 2.23 6.33 12.23
C LEU A 23 2.60 5.11 11.37
N ASP A 24 3.83 4.63 11.45
CA ASP A 24 4.30 3.47 10.70
C ASP A 24 3.56 2.19 11.13
N ARG A 25 3.25 2.03 12.42
CA ARG A 25 2.37 0.93 12.89
C ARG A 25 0.98 1.03 12.27
N ALA A 26 0.40 2.23 12.21
CA ALA A 26 -0.89 2.44 11.57
C ALA A 26 -0.83 2.18 10.06
N LEU A 27 0.23 2.61 9.39
CA LEU A 27 0.47 2.35 7.97
C LEU A 27 0.58 0.85 7.67
N VAL A 28 1.32 0.09 8.48
CA VAL A 28 1.40 -1.37 8.35
C VAL A 28 0.01 -2.00 8.43
N ALA A 29 -0.82 -1.62 9.41
CA ALA A 29 -2.18 -2.15 9.53
C ALA A 29 -3.05 -1.83 8.30
N LEU A 30 -2.94 -0.61 7.76
CA LEU A 30 -3.64 -0.21 6.52
C LEU A 30 -3.14 -1.01 5.31
N LEU A 31 -1.83 -1.23 5.21
CA LEU A 31 -1.22 -2.01 4.13
C LEU A 31 -1.59 -3.50 4.21
N THR A 32 -1.72 -4.07 5.41
CA THR A 32 -2.26 -5.43 5.58
C THR A 32 -3.67 -5.53 5.02
N ARG A 33 -4.53 -4.54 5.28
CA ARG A 33 -5.88 -4.52 4.70
C ARG A 33 -5.82 -4.37 3.17
N ARG A 34 -4.92 -3.54 2.65
CA ARG A 34 -4.70 -3.39 1.20
C ARG A 34 -4.24 -4.71 0.57
N GLN A 35 -3.32 -5.45 1.22
CA GLN A 35 -2.89 -6.77 0.78
C GLN A 35 -4.05 -7.76 0.73
N GLY A 36 -4.95 -7.75 1.73
CA GLY A 36 -6.14 -8.59 1.74
C GLY A 36 -7.05 -8.40 0.50
N TYR A 37 -7.09 -7.20 -0.08
CA TYR A 37 -7.80 -6.98 -1.36
C TYR A 37 -7.07 -7.60 -2.55
N MET A 38 -5.73 -7.67 -2.54
CA MET A 38 -4.96 -8.38 -3.56
C MET A 38 -5.20 -9.88 -3.46
N GLU A 39 -5.27 -10.43 -2.25
CA GLU A 39 -5.64 -11.83 -2.04
C GLU A 39 -7.08 -12.14 -2.50
N ALA A 40 -8.01 -11.20 -2.33
CA ALA A 40 -9.35 -11.31 -2.90
C ALA A 40 -9.31 -11.27 -4.44
N ALA A 41 -8.55 -10.36 -5.03
CA ALA A 41 -8.36 -10.28 -6.47
C ALA A 41 -7.77 -11.59 -7.05
N ALA A 42 -6.78 -12.18 -6.38
CA ALA A 42 -6.19 -13.46 -6.74
C ALA A 42 -7.21 -14.62 -6.77
N ARG A 43 -8.23 -14.61 -5.90
CA ARG A 43 -9.31 -15.61 -5.95
C ARG A 43 -10.29 -15.39 -7.11
N ILE A 44 -10.48 -14.14 -7.52
CA ILE A 44 -11.49 -13.72 -8.50
C ILE A 44 -10.95 -13.79 -9.93
N LYS A 45 -9.68 -13.44 -10.13
CA LYS A 45 -9.10 -13.32 -11.47
C LYS A 45 -8.98 -14.68 -12.15
N PRO A 46 -9.45 -14.82 -13.40
CA PRO A 46 -9.48 -16.11 -14.09
C PRO A 46 -8.10 -16.55 -14.61
N THR A 47 -7.20 -15.61 -14.89
CA THR A 47 -5.88 -15.90 -15.48
C THR A 47 -4.78 -15.04 -14.85
N ALA A 48 -3.53 -15.48 -14.99
CA ALA A 48 -2.36 -14.75 -14.52
C ALA A 48 -2.17 -13.41 -15.26
N GLU A 49 -2.53 -13.33 -16.53
CA GLU A 49 -2.44 -12.11 -17.35
C GLU A 49 -3.36 -11.00 -16.82
N ALA A 50 -4.47 -11.37 -16.15
CA ALA A 50 -5.36 -10.41 -15.52
C ALA A 50 -4.76 -9.77 -14.25
N VAL A 51 -3.64 -10.30 -13.71
CA VAL A 51 -3.03 -9.77 -12.50
C VAL A 51 -2.39 -8.40 -12.74
N ARG A 52 -1.62 -8.26 -13.84
CA ARG A 52 -1.01 -6.98 -14.23
C ARG A 52 -1.84 -6.27 -15.28
N VAL A 53 -2.40 -5.12 -14.92
CA VAL A 53 -3.23 -4.30 -15.82
C VAL A 53 -2.62 -2.90 -15.93
N PRO A 54 -1.87 -2.57 -17.01
CA PRO A 54 -1.09 -1.34 -17.10
C PRO A 54 -1.90 -0.06 -16.92
N TRP A 55 -3.07 0.05 -17.56
CA TRP A 55 -3.93 1.22 -17.42
C TRP A 55 -4.41 1.42 -15.98
N ARG A 56 -4.63 0.31 -15.24
CA ARG A 56 -5.08 0.36 -13.85
C ARG A 56 -3.95 0.81 -12.91
N ILE A 57 -2.70 0.48 -13.22
CA ILE A 57 -1.53 0.95 -12.48
C ILE A 57 -1.46 2.47 -12.56
N GLU A 58 -1.52 3.03 -13.76
CA GLU A 58 -1.47 4.49 -13.95
C GLU A 58 -2.69 5.18 -13.31
N GLU A 59 -3.89 4.58 -13.40
CA GLU A 59 -5.07 5.12 -12.69
C GLU A 59 -4.87 5.18 -11.16
N VAL A 60 -4.22 4.18 -10.56
CA VAL A 60 -3.92 4.21 -9.11
C VAL A 60 -2.91 5.32 -8.81
N VAL A 61 -1.86 5.48 -9.62
CA VAL A 61 -0.86 6.54 -9.44
C VAL A 61 -1.51 7.92 -9.56
N ASP A 62 -2.34 8.15 -10.58
CA ASP A 62 -3.06 9.41 -10.76
C ASP A 62 -3.98 9.74 -9.59
N ASN A 63 -4.70 8.73 -9.06
CA ASN A 63 -5.54 8.89 -7.88
C ASN A 63 -4.72 9.34 -6.66
N VAL A 64 -3.57 8.70 -6.46
CA VAL A 64 -2.67 9.02 -5.35
C VAL A 64 -2.09 10.41 -5.49
N LEU A 65 -1.67 10.82 -6.69
CA LEU A 65 -1.12 12.16 -6.90
C LEU A 65 -2.17 13.25 -6.70
N ARG A 66 -3.43 13.01 -7.12
CA ARG A 66 -4.55 13.91 -6.81
C ARG A 66 -4.78 14.04 -5.30
N GLU A 67 -4.74 12.93 -4.57
CA GLU A 67 -4.95 12.95 -3.11
C GLU A 67 -3.78 13.59 -2.36
N ALA A 68 -2.55 13.30 -2.80
CA ALA A 68 -1.34 13.91 -2.27
C ALA A 68 -1.36 15.44 -2.42
N SER A 69 -1.78 15.93 -3.59
CA SER A 69 -1.95 17.37 -3.83
C SER A 69 -2.99 18.02 -2.91
N LYS A 70 -4.07 17.33 -2.55
CA LYS A 70 -5.12 17.87 -1.66
C LYS A 70 -4.68 17.92 -0.20
N THR A 71 -3.87 16.95 0.22
CA THR A 71 -3.46 16.74 1.62
C THR A 71 -2.10 17.34 1.95
N GLY A 72 -1.36 17.80 0.93
CA GLY A 72 -0.03 18.40 1.10
C GLY A 72 1.13 17.40 1.06
N LEU A 73 0.88 16.13 0.72
CA LEU A 73 1.97 15.16 0.51
C LEU A 73 2.70 15.48 -0.79
N SER A 74 4.03 15.60 -0.72
CA SER A 74 4.86 15.84 -1.90
C SER A 74 4.72 14.73 -2.93
N ALA A 75 4.48 15.09 -4.19
CA ALA A 75 4.46 14.14 -5.32
C ALA A 75 5.77 13.37 -5.46
N ARG A 76 6.90 13.98 -5.09
CA ARG A 76 8.23 13.33 -5.07
C ARG A 76 8.33 12.19 -4.05
N ILE A 77 7.45 12.17 -3.05
CA ILE A 77 7.32 11.07 -2.09
C ILE A 77 6.24 10.11 -2.57
N ALA A 78 5.05 10.64 -2.88
CA ALA A 78 3.87 9.83 -3.19
C ALA A 78 4.08 8.90 -4.40
N GLU A 79 4.54 9.44 -5.54
CA GLU A 79 4.64 8.65 -6.76
C GLU A 79 5.59 7.44 -6.63
N PRO A 80 6.87 7.60 -6.25
CA PRO A 80 7.79 6.46 -6.20
C PRO A 80 7.38 5.42 -5.15
N VAL A 81 6.88 5.86 -3.99
CA VAL A 81 6.41 4.95 -2.93
C VAL A 81 5.25 4.10 -3.44
N TRP A 82 4.26 4.71 -4.10
CA TRP A 82 3.13 3.95 -4.62
C TRP A 82 3.49 3.07 -5.81
N ARG A 83 4.39 3.49 -6.70
CA ARG A 83 4.87 2.63 -7.80
C ARG A 83 5.53 1.36 -7.27
N VAL A 84 6.39 1.47 -6.26
CA VAL A 84 7.00 0.30 -5.59
C VAL A 84 5.94 -0.55 -4.91
N LEU A 85 5.03 0.06 -4.14
CA LEU A 85 3.96 -0.67 -3.46
C LEU A 85 3.08 -1.44 -4.44
N ILE A 86 2.70 -0.83 -5.58
CA ILE A 86 1.91 -1.48 -6.63
C ILE A 86 2.66 -2.68 -7.21
N GLU A 87 3.94 -2.53 -7.55
CA GLU A 87 4.73 -3.63 -8.10
C GLU A 87 4.83 -4.80 -7.12
N GLN A 88 5.15 -4.54 -5.85
CA GLN A 88 5.19 -5.58 -4.82
C GLN A 88 3.82 -6.25 -4.62
N SER A 89 2.74 -5.49 -4.75
CA SER A 89 1.38 -6.04 -4.66
C SER A 89 1.04 -6.97 -5.82
N ILE A 90 1.49 -6.63 -7.03
CA ILE A 90 1.32 -7.47 -8.23
C ILE A 90 2.07 -8.79 -8.06
N GLN A 91 3.31 -8.75 -7.56
CA GLN A 91 4.08 -9.97 -7.30
C GLN A 91 3.40 -10.85 -6.23
N HIS A 92 2.99 -10.26 -5.11
CA HIS A 92 2.25 -10.98 -4.08
C HIS A 92 0.94 -11.57 -4.63
N GLU A 93 0.17 -10.80 -5.40
CA GLU A 93 -1.07 -11.27 -6.01
C GLU A 93 -0.84 -12.47 -6.95
N LEU A 94 0.22 -12.45 -7.77
CA LEU A 94 0.60 -13.56 -8.65
C LEU A 94 0.93 -14.83 -7.85
N GLU A 95 1.70 -14.72 -6.77
CA GLU A 95 2.01 -15.85 -5.88
C GLU A 95 0.74 -16.47 -5.28
N ARG A 96 -0.18 -15.61 -4.81
CA ARG A 96 -1.46 -16.05 -4.24
C ARG A 96 -2.36 -16.67 -5.29
N TRP A 97 -2.39 -16.12 -6.50
CA TRP A 97 -3.17 -16.66 -7.62
C TRP A 97 -2.71 -18.08 -7.95
N HIS A 98 -1.40 -18.31 -8.11
CA HIS A 98 -0.84 -19.65 -8.33
C HIS A 98 -1.21 -20.63 -7.21
N ALA A 99 -1.15 -20.19 -5.95
CA ALA A 99 -1.52 -21.03 -4.81
C ALA A 99 -3.00 -21.43 -4.83
N VAL A 100 -3.90 -20.50 -5.19
CA VAL A 100 -5.33 -20.78 -5.33
C VAL A 100 -5.60 -21.79 -6.45
N GLN A 101 -4.96 -21.65 -7.61
CA GLN A 101 -5.16 -22.58 -8.73
C GLN A 101 -4.65 -24.00 -8.42
N LYS A 102 -3.51 -24.15 -7.74
CA LYS A 102 -3.00 -25.47 -7.32
C LYS A 102 -3.98 -26.21 -6.40
N ASN A 103 -4.59 -25.49 -5.47
CA ASN A 103 -5.56 -26.04 -4.53
C ASN A 103 -6.90 -26.40 -5.19
N ALA A 104 -7.23 -25.80 -6.34
CA ALA A 104 -8.45 -26.12 -7.09
C ALA A 104 -8.33 -27.38 -7.97
N VAL A 105 -7.09 -27.82 -8.25
CA VAL A 105 -6.78 -28.97 -9.12
C VAL A 105 -6.34 -30.21 -8.31
N SER A 106 -6.09 -30.06 -7.01
CA SER A 106 -5.76 -31.15 -6.07
C SER A 106 -7.01 -31.66 -5.37
#